data_AF-A0A2S6R4P0-F1
#
_entry.id   AF-A0A2S6R4P0-F1
#
_cell.length_a   1.000
_cell.length_b   1.000
_cell.length_c   1.000
_cell.angle_alpha   90.00
_cell.angle_beta   90.00
_cell.angle_gamma   90.00
#
_symmetry.space_group_name_H-M   'P 1'
#
loop_
_entity.id
_entity.type
_entity.pdbx_description
1 polymer ?
#
loop_
_entity_poly.entity_id
_entity_poly.type
_entity_poly.pdbx_seq_one_letter_code
_entity_poly.pdbx_strand_id
1 'polypeptide(L)'
;MLDGAFEDDNRPPAAIQLTPANFGPYPMANGLTRLQSRYFGDAEALKIVEAESGRALDALEAEELGLVTFAPDDIDWEDETRIAIEERAAFSPDALTGMEASLRFAGPETMESKIFSRLSAWQNWIFQRPNAVGAEGTLKLYGSGQRPRFDRERV
;
A
#
# COMPACT_ATOMS: atom_id res chain seq x y z
N MET A 1 -15.69 5.80 4.05
CA MET A 1 -16.38 6.62 3.03
C MET A 1 -17.61 7.16 3.72
N LEU A 2 -17.88 8.46 3.67
CA LEU A 2 -18.91 9.05 4.52
C LEU A 2 -20.27 8.45 4.13
N ASP A 3 -20.97 7.87 5.11
CA ASP A 3 -22.35 7.47 4.92
C ASP A 3 -23.25 8.72 4.96
N GLY A 4 -23.99 8.95 3.89
CA GLY A 4 -24.76 10.17 3.70
C GLY A 4 -23.91 11.42 3.46
N ALA A 5 -24.20 12.48 4.22
CA ALA A 5 -23.61 13.81 4.07
C ALA A 5 -23.48 14.47 5.45
N PHE A 6 -22.53 15.41 5.59
CA PHE A 6 -22.41 16.20 6.82
C PHE A 6 -23.61 17.11 7.02
N GLU A 7 -23.94 17.40 8.29
CA GLU A 7 -24.84 18.51 8.62
C GLU A 7 -24.37 19.81 7.95
N ASP A 8 -25.33 20.57 7.41
CA ASP A 8 -25.11 21.82 6.66
C ASP A 8 -24.26 21.71 5.39
N ASP A 9 -23.99 20.50 4.88
CA ASP A 9 -23.36 20.28 3.57
C ASP A 9 -24.40 20.01 2.47
N ASN A 10 -24.39 20.85 1.42
CA ASN A 10 -25.31 20.74 0.28
C ASN A 10 -24.78 19.86 -0.86
N ARG A 11 -23.63 19.21 -0.69
CA ARG A 11 -23.10 18.27 -1.69
C ARG A 11 -23.88 16.94 -1.61
N PRO A 12 -24.06 16.24 -2.74
CA PRO A 12 -24.64 14.91 -2.70
C PRO A 12 -23.71 13.95 -1.92
N PRO A 13 -24.26 12.89 -1.30
CA PRO A 13 -23.46 11.82 -0.71
C PRO A 13 -22.40 11.31 -1.68
N ALA A 14 -21.26 10.90 -1.13
CA ALA A 14 -20.20 10.32 -1.93
C ALA A 14 -20.70 9.03 -2.59
N ALA A 15 -20.25 8.77 -3.82
CA ALA A 15 -20.53 7.52 -4.51
C ALA A 15 -19.27 6.98 -5.20
N ILE A 16 -19.13 5.65 -5.22
CA ILE A 16 -18.11 4.96 -6.02
C ILE A 16 -18.78 4.41 -7.28
N GLN A 17 -18.18 4.68 -8.44
CA GLN A 17 -18.61 4.08 -9.70
C GLN A 17 -17.42 3.37 -10.34
N LEU A 18 -17.56 2.06 -10.49
CA LEU A 18 -16.58 1.25 -11.20
C LEU A 18 -16.80 1.37 -12.70
N THR A 19 -15.70 1.37 -13.44
CA THR A 19 -15.68 1.43 -14.90
C THR A 19 -14.81 0.30 -15.45
N PRO A 20 -14.85 0.00 -16.75
CA PRO A 20 -13.94 -0.97 -17.36
C PRO A 20 -12.45 -0.71 -17.08
N ALA A 21 -12.08 0.55 -16.80
CA ALA A 21 -10.72 0.92 -16.45
C ALA A 21 -10.21 0.29 -15.14
N ASN A 22 -11.10 -0.09 -14.22
CA ASN A 22 -10.75 -0.69 -12.94
C ASN A 22 -10.35 -2.18 -13.06
N PHE A 23 -10.68 -2.84 -14.18
CA PHE A 23 -10.58 -4.30 -14.36
C PHE A 23 -9.48 -4.75 -15.33
N GLY A 24 -8.69 -3.85 -15.90
CA GLY A 24 -7.62 -4.28 -16.82
C GLY A 24 -6.52 -3.26 -17.12
N PRO A 25 -6.84 -2.05 -17.61
CA PRO A 25 -5.84 -1.16 -18.22
C PRO A 25 -4.68 -0.72 -17.34
N TYR A 26 -4.82 -0.82 -16.02
CA TYR A 26 -3.86 -0.28 -15.05
C TYR A 26 -3.39 -1.34 -14.04
N PRO A 27 -2.60 -2.34 -14.48
CA PRO A 27 -2.04 -3.34 -13.58
C PRO A 27 -0.99 -2.70 -12.65
N MET A 28 -0.83 -3.31 -11.49
CA MET A 28 0.27 -3.04 -10.57
C MET A 28 1.52 -3.83 -11.00
N ALA A 29 2.65 -3.59 -10.33
CA ALA A 29 3.90 -4.28 -10.66
C ALA A 29 3.84 -5.80 -10.52
N ASN A 30 2.94 -6.36 -9.70
CA ASN A 30 2.74 -7.80 -9.57
C ASN A 30 1.85 -8.40 -10.68
N GLY A 31 1.44 -7.60 -11.69
CA GLY A 31 0.63 -8.04 -12.81
C GLY A 31 -0.88 -8.13 -12.54
N LEU A 32 -1.32 -7.80 -11.32
CA LEU A 32 -2.74 -7.76 -10.95
C LEU A 32 -3.26 -6.32 -11.05
N THR A 33 -4.55 -6.14 -11.37
CA THR A 33 -5.22 -4.86 -11.08
C THR A 33 -5.35 -4.64 -9.58
N ARG A 34 -5.63 -3.40 -9.16
CA ARG A 34 -5.84 -3.09 -7.73
C ARG A 34 -7.04 -3.85 -7.15
N LEU A 35 -8.12 -4.02 -7.92
CA LEU A 35 -9.26 -4.82 -7.49
C LEU A 35 -8.90 -6.31 -7.38
N GLN A 36 -8.19 -6.87 -8.36
CA GLN A 36 -7.70 -8.26 -8.27
C GLN A 36 -6.80 -8.49 -7.06
N SER A 37 -5.95 -7.51 -6.72
CA SER A 37 -5.11 -7.60 -5.52
C SER A 37 -5.90 -7.43 -4.22
N ARG A 38 -6.99 -6.65 -4.23
CA ARG A 38 -7.86 -6.46 -3.07
C ARG A 38 -8.65 -7.72 -2.74
N TYR A 39 -9.18 -8.38 -3.76
CA TYR A 39 -9.90 -9.67 -3.64
C TYR A 39 -8.98 -10.85 -3.94
N PHE A 40 -7.70 -10.76 -3.57
CA PHE A 40 -6.74 -11.81 -3.88
C PHE A 40 -7.13 -13.12 -3.19
N GLY A 41 -7.36 -14.16 -3.98
CA GLY A 41 -7.84 -15.46 -3.50
C GLY A 41 -9.37 -15.61 -3.44
N ASP A 42 -10.14 -14.56 -3.77
CA ASP A 42 -11.60 -14.58 -3.81
C ASP A 42 -12.12 -14.08 -5.17
N ALA A 43 -12.06 -14.97 -6.17
CA ALA A 43 -12.50 -14.66 -7.51
C ALA A 43 -14.04 -14.49 -7.62
N GLU A 44 -14.81 -15.06 -6.70
CA GLU A 44 -16.27 -14.92 -6.71
C GLU A 44 -16.69 -13.55 -6.19
N ALA A 45 -16.09 -13.06 -5.11
CA ALA A 45 -16.30 -11.68 -4.67
C ALA A 45 -15.93 -10.66 -5.76
N LEU A 46 -14.82 -10.86 -6.47
CA LEU A 46 -14.43 -9.97 -7.57
C LEU A 46 -15.46 -9.97 -8.72
N LYS A 47 -16.06 -11.11 -9.06
CA LYS A 47 -17.12 -11.19 -10.09
C LYS A 47 -18.39 -10.45 -9.67
N ILE A 48 -18.77 -10.55 -8.39
CA ILE A 48 -19.92 -9.81 -7.84
C ILE A 48 -19.66 -8.30 -8.02
N VAL A 49 -18.47 -7.84 -7.65
CA VAL A 49 -18.06 -6.44 -7.82
C VAL A 49 -18.03 -6.00 -9.28
N GLU A 50 -17.59 -6.87 -10.19
CA GLU A 50 -17.60 -6.59 -11.63
C GLU A 50 -19.02 -6.43 -12.19
N ALA A 51 -20.00 -7.16 -11.68
CA ALA A 51 -21.40 -7.05 -12.07
C ALA A 51 -22.03 -5.69 -11.70
N GLU A 52 -21.46 -5.00 -10.71
CA GLU A 52 -21.89 -3.66 -10.27
C GLU A 52 -21.27 -2.51 -11.09
N SER A 53 -20.46 -2.84 -12.11
CA SER A 53 -19.81 -1.85 -12.97
C SER A 53 -20.82 -0.91 -13.64
N GLY A 54 -20.52 0.40 -13.58
CA GLY A 54 -21.38 1.45 -14.12
C GLY A 54 -22.50 1.91 -13.17
N ARG A 55 -22.77 1.24 -12.05
CA ARG A 55 -23.65 1.78 -11.00
C ARG A 55 -22.92 2.77 -10.10
N ALA A 56 -23.65 3.78 -9.63
CA ALA A 56 -23.20 4.62 -8.53
C ALA A 56 -23.56 3.89 -7.23
N LEU A 57 -22.53 3.50 -6.48
CA LEU A 57 -22.65 2.78 -5.22
C LEU A 57 -22.51 3.78 -4.07
N ASP A 58 -23.46 3.77 -3.14
CA ASP A 58 -23.34 4.55 -1.91
C ASP A 58 -22.30 3.96 -0.94
N ALA A 59 -22.12 4.60 0.22
CA ALA A 59 -21.08 4.22 1.16
C ALA A 59 -21.29 2.82 1.76
N LEU A 60 -22.53 2.47 2.08
CA LEU A 60 -22.88 1.17 2.67
C LEU A 60 -22.81 0.05 1.63
N GLU A 61 -23.30 0.29 0.41
CA GLU A 61 -23.14 -0.65 -0.71
C GLU A 61 -21.65 -0.89 -1.00
N ALA A 62 -20.84 0.17 -1.00
CA ALA A 62 -19.40 0.05 -1.20
C ALA A 62 -18.70 -0.69 -0.05
N GLU A 63 -19.16 -0.55 1.19
CA GLU A 63 -18.62 -1.27 2.34
C GLU A 63 -19.01 -2.76 2.29
N GLU A 64 -20.26 -3.08 1.99
CA GLU A 64 -20.75 -4.46 1.87
C GLU A 64 -20.06 -5.22 0.74
N LEU A 65 -19.85 -4.57 -0.40
CA LEU A 65 -19.04 -5.11 -1.50
C LEU A 65 -17.55 -5.18 -1.14
N GLY A 66 -17.15 -4.60 -0.01
CA GLY A 66 -15.78 -4.54 0.43
C GLY A 66 -14.90 -3.70 -0.48
N LEU A 67 -15.41 -2.63 -1.11
CA LEU A 67 -14.64 -1.67 -1.93
C LEU A 67 -13.95 -0.61 -1.07
N VAL A 68 -14.49 -0.31 0.10
CA VAL A 68 -13.92 0.59 1.11
C VAL A 68 -13.56 -0.16 2.38
N THR A 69 -12.80 0.46 3.29
CA THR A 69 -12.40 -0.17 4.55
C THR A 69 -13.48 -0.05 5.63
N PHE A 70 -14.14 1.10 5.71
CA PHE A 70 -15.25 1.40 6.63
C PHE A 70 -16.10 2.55 6.07
N ALA A 71 -17.36 2.64 6.48
CA ALA A 71 -18.30 3.70 6.11
C ALA A 71 -18.97 4.36 7.33
N PRO A 72 -18.28 5.30 8.02
CA PRO A 72 -18.86 5.97 9.19
C PRO A 72 -19.85 7.04 8.78
N ASP A 73 -20.81 7.31 9.65
CA ASP A 73 -21.75 8.42 9.52
C ASP A 73 -21.07 9.77 9.83
N ASP A 74 -21.85 10.84 9.78
CA ASP A 74 -21.37 12.20 10.02
C ASP A 74 -20.93 12.45 11.47
N ILE A 75 -21.48 11.71 12.42
CA ILE A 75 -21.15 11.81 13.85
C ILE A 75 -19.78 11.18 14.11
N ASP A 76 -19.54 9.98 13.55
CA ASP A 76 -18.32 9.20 13.82
C ASP A 76 -17.15 9.57 12.88
N TRP A 77 -17.44 10.20 11.73
CA TRP A 77 -16.43 10.51 10.71
C TRP A 77 -15.19 11.22 11.25
N GLU A 78 -15.38 12.30 12.02
CA GLU A 78 -14.26 13.11 12.49
C GLU A 78 -13.35 12.31 13.42
N ASP A 79 -13.92 11.55 14.34
CA ASP A 79 -13.15 10.81 15.33
C ASP A 79 -12.47 9.57 14.72
N GLU A 80 -13.18 8.76 13.93
CA GLU A 80 -12.59 7.56 13.33
C GLU A 80 -11.45 7.90 12.35
N THR A 81 -11.66 8.90 11.48
CA THR A 81 -10.64 9.29 10.52
C THR A 81 -9.43 9.94 11.20
N ARG A 82 -9.66 10.76 12.23
CA ARG A 82 -8.61 11.36 13.03
C ARG A 82 -7.79 10.29 13.76
N ILE A 83 -8.44 9.35 14.45
CA ILE A 83 -7.76 8.26 15.16
C ILE A 83 -6.89 7.45 14.19
N ALA A 84 -7.43 7.06 13.03
CA ALA A 84 -6.66 6.30 12.03
C ALA A 84 -5.39 7.04 11.56
N ILE A 85 -5.46 8.37 11.41
CA ILE A 85 -4.32 9.21 11.02
C ILE A 85 -3.33 9.38 12.18
N GLU A 86 -3.83 9.63 13.38
CA GLU A 86 -3.01 9.78 14.60
C GLU A 86 -2.24 8.49 14.90
N GLU A 87 -2.89 7.33 14.81
CA GLU A 87 -2.25 6.02 14.97
C GLU A 87 -1.16 5.81 13.92
N ARG A 88 -1.44 6.16 12.66
CA ARG A 88 -0.45 6.05 11.57
C ARG A 88 0.77 6.93 11.83
N ALA A 89 0.59 8.10 12.42
CA ALA A 89 1.68 9.00 12.80
C ALA A 89 2.44 8.53 14.05
N ALA A 90 1.78 7.77 14.94
CA ALA A 90 2.38 7.27 16.18
C ALA A 90 3.25 6.02 15.98
N PHE A 91 2.96 5.19 14.96
CA PHE A 91 3.74 3.97 14.69
C PHE A 91 5.10 4.25 14.05
N SER A 92 6.03 3.29 14.20
CA SER A 92 7.33 3.34 13.54
C SER A 92 7.17 3.39 12.02
N PRO A 93 7.74 4.40 11.33
CA PRO A 93 7.64 4.50 9.88
C PRO A 93 8.34 3.33 9.18
N ASP A 94 9.40 2.78 9.77
CA ASP A 94 10.13 1.62 9.23
C ASP A 94 9.25 0.37 9.23
N ALA A 95 8.56 0.13 10.34
CA ALA A 95 7.65 -1.00 10.49
C ALA A 95 6.46 -0.88 9.54
N LEU A 96 5.85 0.30 9.44
CA LEU A 96 4.74 0.56 8.53
C LEU A 96 5.12 0.37 7.07
N THR A 97 6.31 0.86 6.68
CA THR A 97 6.83 0.65 5.31
C THR A 97 6.98 -0.84 4.99
N GLY A 98 7.54 -1.63 5.92
CA GLY A 98 7.68 -3.07 5.75
C GLY A 98 6.34 -3.80 5.67
N MET A 99 5.40 -3.41 6.53
CA MET A 99 4.03 -3.96 6.54
C MET A 99 3.31 -3.65 5.22
N GLU A 100 3.34 -2.40 4.75
CA GLU A 100 2.71 -1.97 3.50
C GLU A 100 3.31 -2.68 2.28
N ALA A 101 4.64 -2.84 2.24
CA ALA A 101 5.31 -3.55 1.16
C ALA A 101 4.87 -5.02 1.07
N SER A 102 4.52 -5.63 2.22
CA SER A 102 4.04 -7.01 2.27
C SER A 102 2.56 -7.13 1.94
N LEU A 103 1.72 -6.25 2.49
CA LEU A 103 0.26 -6.32 2.31
C LEU A 103 -0.19 -5.88 0.92
N ARG A 104 0.46 -4.87 0.31
CA ARG A 104 0.05 -4.32 -1.00
C ARG A 104 0.44 -5.21 -2.18
N PHE A 105 1.50 -6.00 -2.04
CA PHE A 105 2.01 -6.88 -3.11
C PHE A 105 1.73 -8.34 -2.77
N ALA A 106 0.44 -8.65 -2.55
CA ALA A 106 0.00 -10.00 -2.30
C ALA A 106 0.16 -10.89 -3.56
N GLY A 107 0.48 -12.16 -3.33
CA GLY A 107 0.36 -13.20 -4.35
C GLY A 107 1.53 -13.27 -5.35
N PRO A 108 1.30 -13.05 -6.66
CA PRO A 108 2.31 -13.31 -7.69
C PRO A 108 3.56 -12.42 -7.58
N GLU A 109 4.71 -12.98 -7.93
CA GLU A 109 5.96 -12.22 -8.12
C GLU A 109 6.36 -12.15 -9.59
N THR A 110 6.45 -10.93 -10.12
CA THR A 110 7.03 -10.55 -11.42
C THR A 110 8.49 -10.11 -11.29
N MET A 111 9.16 -9.79 -12.41
CA MET A 111 10.50 -9.20 -12.39
C MET A 111 10.51 -7.87 -11.62
N GLU A 112 9.54 -7.00 -11.90
CA GLU A 112 9.41 -5.68 -11.29
C GLU A 112 9.18 -5.80 -9.79
N SER A 113 8.25 -6.65 -9.36
CA SER A 113 8.00 -6.87 -7.93
C SER A 113 9.24 -7.42 -7.21
N LYS A 114 10.02 -8.33 -7.83
CA LYS A 114 11.28 -8.84 -7.27
C LYS A 114 12.37 -7.78 -7.17
N ILE A 115 12.40 -6.82 -8.10
CA ILE A 115 13.31 -5.66 -8.03
C ILE A 115 12.95 -4.81 -6.82
N PHE A 116 11.67 -4.47 -6.63
CA PHE A 116 11.24 -3.59 -5.55
C PHE A 116 11.12 -4.28 -4.18
N SER A 117 10.92 -5.60 -4.14
CA SER A 117 10.89 -6.38 -2.91
C SER A 117 12.28 -6.96 -2.62
N ARG A 118 12.58 -8.15 -3.13
CA ARG A 118 13.77 -8.94 -2.79
C ARG A 118 15.06 -8.15 -3.00
N LEU A 119 15.28 -7.58 -4.19
CA LEU A 119 16.54 -6.90 -4.48
C LEU A 119 16.67 -5.61 -3.65
N SER A 120 15.65 -4.74 -3.68
CA SER A 120 15.70 -3.45 -3.00
C SER A 120 15.71 -3.59 -1.48
N ALA A 121 15.00 -4.54 -0.89
CA ALA A 121 15.03 -4.77 0.56
C ALA A 121 16.43 -5.20 1.05
N TRP A 122 17.07 -6.13 0.34
CA TRP A 122 18.46 -6.52 0.64
C TRP A 122 19.43 -5.36 0.44
N GLN A 123 19.24 -4.55 -0.60
CA GLN A 123 20.07 -3.37 -0.84
C GLN A 123 19.88 -2.32 0.25
N ASN A 124 18.65 -2.06 0.71
CA ASN A 124 18.35 -1.14 1.79
C ASN A 124 19.01 -1.58 3.10
N TRP A 125 19.01 -2.88 3.39
CA TRP A 125 19.74 -3.43 4.54
C TRP A 125 21.26 -3.23 4.43
N ILE A 126 21.84 -3.43 3.24
CA ILE A 126 23.26 -3.15 2.99
C ILE A 126 23.58 -1.66 3.20
N PHE A 127 22.72 -0.76 2.69
CA PHE A 127 22.94 0.69 2.74
C PHE A 127 22.85 1.31 4.12
N GLN A 128 22.28 0.60 5.11
CA GLN A 128 22.24 1.08 6.49
C GLN A 128 23.42 0.58 7.33
N ARG A 129 24.34 -0.21 6.76
CA ARG A 129 25.44 -0.86 7.51
C ARG A 129 26.82 -0.21 7.32
N PRO A 130 27.69 -0.24 8.35
CA PRO A 130 29.00 0.42 8.31
C PRO A 130 29.93 -0.05 7.19
N ASN A 131 29.88 -1.33 6.80
CA ASN A 131 30.74 -1.86 5.73
C ASN A 131 30.53 -1.10 4.39
N ALA A 132 29.32 -0.61 4.13
CA ALA A 132 29.01 0.16 2.92
C ALA A 132 29.21 1.68 3.12
N VAL A 133 28.51 2.27 4.11
CA VAL A 133 28.37 3.73 4.27
C VAL A 133 29.17 4.34 5.43
N GLY A 134 29.84 3.51 6.24
CA GLY A 134 30.63 3.95 7.40
C GLY A 134 31.85 4.79 7.03
N ALA A 135 32.48 5.42 8.03
CA ALA A 135 33.67 6.25 7.84
C ALA A 135 34.82 5.52 7.12
N GLU A 136 35.06 4.26 7.48
CA GLU A 136 36.04 3.36 6.85
C GLU A 136 35.39 2.37 5.85
N GLY A 137 34.16 2.67 5.40
CA GLY A 137 33.36 1.84 4.50
C GLY A 137 33.72 2.00 3.02
N THR A 138 33.27 1.07 2.19
CA THR A 138 33.63 1.00 0.77
C THR A 138 33.29 2.28 0.00
N LEU A 139 32.10 2.85 0.22
CA LEU A 139 31.64 4.00 -0.57
C LEU A 139 32.47 5.26 -0.29
N LYS A 140 32.87 5.50 0.97
CA LYS A 140 33.65 6.68 1.34
C LYS A 140 35.11 6.60 0.93
N LEU A 141 35.69 5.41 0.94
CA LEU A 141 37.10 5.22 0.61
C LEU A 141 37.36 4.99 -0.88
N TYR A 142 36.31 4.89 -1.71
CA TYR A 142 36.45 4.79 -3.15
C TYR A 142 37.30 5.95 -3.70
N GLY A 143 38.37 5.62 -4.44
CA GLY A 143 39.30 6.60 -5.01
C GLY A 143 40.35 7.18 -4.04
N SER A 144 40.30 6.87 -2.74
CA SER A 144 41.25 7.39 -1.74
C SER A 144 42.60 6.67 -1.70
N GLY A 145 42.69 5.46 -2.29
CA GLY A 145 43.86 4.57 -2.17
C GLY A 145 43.93 3.78 -0.85
N GLN A 146 43.02 4.03 0.09
CA GLN A 146 42.93 3.29 1.35
C GLN A 146 42.06 2.05 1.22
N ARG A 147 42.34 1.00 2.01
CA ARG A 147 41.55 -0.24 2.03
C ARG A 147 40.40 -0.14 3.05
N PRO A 148 39.16 -0.48 2.67
CA PRO A 148 38.04 -0.52 3.61
C PRO A 148 38.23 -1.53 4.74
N ARG A 149 37.66 -1.21 5.90
CA ARG A 149 37.58 -2.12 7.05
C ARG A 149 36.21 -2.77 7.09
N PHE A 150 36.18 -4.10 7.06
CA PHE A 150 34.95 -4.87 7.11
C PHE A 150 34.80 -5.63 8.41
N ASP A 151 33.61 -5.58 8.98
CA ASP A 151 33.13 -6.66 9.84
C ASP A 151 32.88 -7.91 8.98
N ARG A 152 33.48 -9.03 9.37
CA ARG A 152 33.46 -10.30 8.62
C ARG A 152 32.44 -11.30 9.17
N GLU A 153 31.77 -10.98 10.27
CA GLU A 153 30.70 -11.81 10.80
C GLU A 153 29.50 -11.82 9.83
N ARG A 154 28.91 -13.00 9.64
CA ARG A 154 27.71 -13.18 8.81
C ARG A 154 26.47 -12.93 9.67
N VAL A 155 25.38 -12.53 9.02
CA VAL A 155 24.04 -12.34 9.62
C VAL A 155 23.06 -13.30 8.96
#